data_AF-A0A3D0WQ63-F1
#
_entry.id   AF-A0A3D0WQ63-F1
#
_cell.length_a   1.000
_cell.length_b   1.000
_cell.length_c   1.000
_cell.angle_alpha   90.00
_cell.angle_beta   90.00
_cell.angle_gamma   90.00
#
_symmetry.space_group_name_H-M   'P 1'
#
loop_
_entity.id
_entity.type
_entity.pdbx_description
1 polymer ?
#
loop_
_entity_poly.entity_id
_entity_poly.type
_entity_poly.pdbx_seq_one_letter_code
_entity_poly.pdbx_strand_id
1 'polypeptide(L)'
;MNLDRRNFIKTAAVMTTAFLAVPSAFSQHKQKKSSSKMKLSWAPYDLELRHTFTISGFSRKKTPVVLTKLEYDGLTGYGEASLPPYLGETQASVIEFLKKVDLSAFPDPVCVDEILEYVDGISVNNTAAKASVDIALHDLAGKIAGVTWYKRYGLDRMDVPDTTFTIGIDTDDVVREKTREAMGRFNILKVKVGGPDDKRMIEAIRSVTDLPLAVDANQGWKDRQAALEMIHWMRDKGVVMVEQPMPKSDLDNISRLTEESPLPVFADES
;
A
#
# COMPACT_ATOMS: atom_id res chain seq x y z
N MET A 1 55.37 11.24 -21.28
CA MET A 1 56.54 10.47 -20.78
C MET A 1 56.11 9.03 -20.63
N ASN A 2 56.49 8.19 -21.60
CA ASN A 2 56.41 6.73 -21.55
C ASN A 2 57.34 6.19 -20.46
N LEU A 3 56.99 5.04 -19.88
CA LEU A 3 57.89 3.96 -19.40
C LEU A 3 56.97 2.89 -18.76
N ASP A 4 56.51 1.86 -19.45
CA ASP A 4 57.16 0.72 -20.14
C ASP A 4 57.01 -0.57 -19.31
N ARG A 5 56.27 -1.50 -19.90
CA ARG A 5 55.90 -2.82 -19.41
C ARG A 5 57.04 -3.79 -19.72
N ARG A 6 58.10 -3.84 -18.92
CA ARG A 6 59.14 -4.88 -19.01
C ARG A 6 60.08 -4.80 -17.82
N ASN A 7 59.75 -5.47 -16.71
CA ASN A 7 60.71 -5.99 -15.71
C ASN A 7 60.01 -6.71 -14.54
N PHE A 8 59.17 -7.71 -14.81
CA PHE A 8 58.62 -8.55 -13.74
C PHE A 8 58.88 -10.05 -13.92
N ILE A 9 59.67 -10.44 -14.93
CA ILE A 9 60.07 -11.84 -15.11
C ILE A 9 61.58 -11.91 -15.04
N LYS A 10 62.09 -12.01 -13.80
CA LYS A 10 63.40 -12.56 -13.44
C LYS A 10 63.47 -12.51 -11.91
N THR A 11 62.96 -13.55 -11.27
CA THR A 11 63.58 -14.29 -10.16
C THR A 11 62.53 -15.29 -9.67
N ALA A 12 62.52 -16.47 -10.28
CA ALA A 12 61.88 -17.64 -9.70
C ALA A 12 62.96 -18.50 -9.02
N ALA A 13 62.52 -19.24 -8.00
CA ALA A 13 63.20 -20.28 -7.22
C ALA A 13 63.97 -19.78 -5.99
N VAL A 14 63.84 -20.34 -4.78
CA VAL A 14 63.08 -21.47 -4.20
C VAL A 14 63.20 -21.27 -2.67
N MET A 15 62.15 -21.48 -1.87
CA MET A 15 62.23 -22.25 -0.61
C MET A 15 60.86 -22.43 0.08
N THR A 16 60.39 -23.68 0.03
CA THR A 16 59.80 -24.49 1.12
C THR A 16 58.62 -24.00 1.98
N THR A 17 57.47 -24.63 1.70
CA THR A 17 56.55 -25.32 2.64
C THR A 17 56.08 -24.61 3.91
N ALA A 18 54.81 -24.16 3.88
CA ALA A 18 53.84 -24.41 4.94
C ALA A 18 52.42 -24.36 4.34
N PHE A 19 51.85 -25.52 4.02
CA PHE A 19 50.42 -25.65 3.73
C PHE A 19 49.66 -25.46 5.04
N LEU A 20 49.17 -24.25 5.30
CA LEU A 20 48.10 -24.04 6.27
C LEU A 20 46.79 -24.41 5.56
N ALA A 21 46.33 -25.62 5.83
CA ALA A 21 44.99 -26.05 5.49
C ALA A 21 43.99 -25.16 6.23
N VAL A 22 43.39 -24.21 5.51
CA VAL A 22 42.19 -23.51 5.97
C VAL A 22 41.06 -24.54 5.92
N PRO A 23 40.37 -24.87 7.02
CA PRO A 23 39.22 -25.75 6.94
C PRO A 23 38.16 -25.03 6.11
N SER A 24 37.88 -25.58 4.93
CA SER A 24 36.68 -25.28 4.17
C SER A 24 35.48 -25.68 5.03
N ALA A 25 35.00 -24.75 5.85
CA ALA A 25 33.69 -24.84 6.47
C ALA A 25 32.61 -24.47 5.43
N PHE A 26 32.62 -25.15 4.28
CA PHE A 26 31.37 -25.38 3.54
C PHE A 26 30.57 -26.37 4.38
N SER A 27 29.84 -25.83 5.36
CA SER A 27 28.71 -26.52 5.95
C SER A 27 27.79 -26.89 4.81
N GLN A 28 27.82 -28.16 4.40
CA GLN A 28 26.74 -28.75 3.65
C GLN A 28 25.51 -28.68 4.56
N HIS A 29 24.75 -27.59 4.47
CA HIS A 29 23.34 -27.65 4.79
C HIS A 29 22.74 -28.67 3.84
N LYS A 30 22.68 -29.92 4.30
CA LYS A 30 21.71 -30.90 3.83
C LYS A 30 20.36 -30.22 3.95
N GLN A 31 19.88 -29.66 2.86
CA GLN A 31 18.46 -29.35 2.72
C GLN A 31 17.75 -30.69 2.96
N LYS A 32 17.19 -30.84 4.17
CA LYS A 32 16.04 -31.73 4.33
C LYS A 32 15.04 -31.19 3.32
N LYS A 33 14.81 -31.91 2.22
CA LYS A 33 13.62 -31.73 1.39
C LYS A 33 12.44 -32.09 2.28
N SER A 34 12.03 -31.14 3.09
CA SER A 34 10.71 -31.11 3.68
C SER A 34 9.76 -31.06 2.49
N SER A 35 8.85 -32.03 2.37
CA SER A 35 7.74 -31.96 1.41
C SER A 35 6.65 -31.03 1.98
N SER A 36 7.07 -29.91 2.51
CA SER A 36 6.27 -28.89 3.16
C SER A 36 5.37 -28.27 2.10
N LYS A 37 4.09 -28.60 2.15
CA LYS A 37 3.09 -27.93 1.34
C LYS A 37 2.73 -26.61 2.00
N MET A 38 2.55 -25.57 1.20
CA MET A 38 1.94 -24.34 1.67
C MET A 38 0.54 -24.63 2.21
N LYS A 39 0.24 -24.10 3.40
CA LYS A 39 -1.07 -24.24 4.03
C LYS A 39 -1.69 -22.87 4.23
N LEU A 40 -2.72 -22.57 3.45
CA LEU A 40 -3.53 -21.37 3.58
C LEU A 40 -4.64 -21.59 4.63
N SER A 41 -4.82 -20.62 5.50
CA SER A 41 -5.91 -20.55 6.47
C SER A 41 -6.37 -19.10 6.63
N TRP A 42 -7.58 -18.90 7.14
CA TRP A 42 -8.17 -17.57 7.27
C TRP A 42 -9.15 -17.48 8.43
N ALA A 43 -9.39 -16.25 8.90
CA ALA A 43 -10.40 -15.95 9.91
C ALA A 43 -11.09 -14.61 9.59
N PRO A 44 -12.43 -14.54 9.61
CA PRO A 44 -13.13 -13.26 9.56
C PRO A 44 -12.89 -12.48 10.86
N TYR A 45 -12.78 -11.17 10.75
CA TYR A 45 -12.62 -10.26 11.88
C TYR A 45 -13.28 -8.92 11.57
N ASP A 46 -13.90 -8.27 12.56
CA ASP A 46 -14.46 -6.94 12.39
C ASP A 46 -13.55 -5.91 13.08
N LEU A 47 -12.99 -4.99 12.29
CA LEU A 47 -12.24 -3.87 12.83
C LEU A 47 -13.20 -2.82 13.39
N GLU A 48 -13.10 -2.56 14.69
CA GLU A 48 -13.84 -1.48 15.37
C GLU A 48 -13.14 -0.14 15.14
N LEU A 49 -13.87 0.84 14.57
CA LEU A 49 -13.35 2.17 14.35
C LEU A 49 -13.51 3.03 15.61
N ARG A 50 -12.49 3.83 15.93
CA ARG A 50 -12.52 4.75 17.09
C ARG A 50 -13.63 5.80 16.98
N HIS A 51 -13.90 6.26 15.76
CA HIS A 51 -14.96 7.22 15.45
C HIS A 51 -15.75 6.72 14.24
N THR A 52 -16.96 7.26 14.05
CA THR A 52 -17.68 7.10 12.78
C THR A 52 -16.80 7.63 11.64
N PHE A 53 -16.61 6.80 10.61
CA PHE A 53 -15.93 7.18 9.39
C PHE A 53 -16.95 7.43 8.28
N THR A 54 -16.96 8.65 7.77
CA THR A 54 -17.92 9.14 6.78
C THR A 54 -17.20 9.67 5.54
N ILE A 55 -17.64 9.18 4.38
CA ILE A 55 -17.27 9.65 3.05
C ILE A 55 -18.54 10.06 2.30
N SER A 56 -18.42 10.55 1.07
CA SER A 56 -19.57 10.91 0.23
C SER A 56 -20.59 9.75 0.15
N GLY A 57 -21.73 9.91 0.81
CA GLY A 57 -22.86 8.96 0.80
C GLY A 57 -22.78 7.76 1.75
N PHE A 58 -21.66 7.52 2.46
CA PHE A 58 -21.49 6.33 3.31
C PHE A 58 -20.91 6.65 4.69
N SER A 59 -21.47 6.04 5.73
CA SER A 59 -20.98 6.14 7.12
C SER A 59 -20.87 4.76 7.75
N ARG A 60 -19.80 4.49 8.51
CA ARG A 60 -19.62 3.22 9.22
C ARG A 60 -18.86 3.37 10.53
N LYS A 61 -19.05 2.41 11.44
CA LYS A 61 -18.26 2.26 12.70
C LYS A 61 -17.41 1.00 12.73
N LYS A 62 -17.57 0.11 11.75
CA LYS A 62 -16.81 -1.12 11.61
C LYS A 62 -16.35 -1.31 10.18
N THR A 63 -15.25 -2.02 9.98
CA THR A 63 -14.84 -2.51 8.67
C THR A 63 -14.65 -4.03 8.76
N PRO A 64 -15.48 -4.83 8.08
CA PRO A 64 -15.26 -6.28 8.00
C PRO A 64 -13.94 -6.56 7.29
N VAL A 65 -13.15 -7.47 7.83
CA VAL A 65 -11.92 -7.97 7.22
C VAL A 65 -11.85 -9.49 7.25
N VAL A 66 -10.98 -10.06 6.43
CA VAL A 66 -10.55 -11.46 6.54
C VAL A 66 -9.04 -11.48 6.67
N LEU A 67 -8.56 -12.03 7.78
CA LEU A 67 -7.13 -12.22 8.03
C LEU A 67 -6.70 -13.55 7.43
N THR A 68 -5.64 -13.57 6.63
CA THR A 68 -5.08 -14.77 6.01
C THR A 68 -3.73 -15.13 6.64
N LYS A 69 -3.47 -16.42 6.70
CA LYS A 69 -2.22 -17.00 7.21
C LYS A 69 -1.75 -18.07 6.25
N LEU A 70 -0.50 -17.96 5.81
CA LEU A 70 0.17 -18.92 4.93
C LEU A 70 1.35 -19.56 5.66
N GLU A 71 1.28 -20.87 5.90
CA GLU A 71 2.32 -21.63 6.60
C GLU A 71 3.19 -22.42 5.61
N TYR A 72 4.52 -22.36 5.79
CA TYR A 72 5.49 -23.15 5.02
C TYR A 72 6.78 -23.33 5.84
N ASP A 73 7.23 -24.57 6.03
CA ASP A 73 8.46 -24.90 6.77
C ASP A 73 8.66 -24.20 8.12
N GLY A 74 7.57 -24.12 8.90
CA GLY A 74 7.58 -23.49 10.22
C GLY A 74 7.60 -21.96 10.18
N LEU A 75 7.66 -21.34 8.99
CA LEU A 75 7.44 -19.92 8.78
C LEU A 75 5.96 -19.65 8.51
N THR A 76 5.57 -18.40 8.77
CA THR A 76 4.21 -17.92 8.57
C THR A 76 4.24 -16.56 7.91
N GLY A 77 3.55 -16.42 6.78
CA GLY A 77 3.17 -15.15 6.18
C GLY A 77 1.75 -14.75 6.59
N TYR A 78 1.53 -13.45 6.78
CA TYR A 78 0.23 -12.87 7.14
C TYR A 78 -0.27 -11.95 6.04
N GLY A 79 -1.57 -11.99 5.76
CA GLY A 79 -2.24 -11.07 4.84
C GLY A 79 -3.61 -10.66 5.36
N GLU A 80 -4.24 -9.73 4.64
CA GLU A 80 -5.50 -9.12 5.04
C GLU A 80 -6.32 -8.73 3.81
N ALA A 81 -7.63 -9.03 3.83
CA ALA A 81 -8.62 -8.46 2.94
C ALA A 81 -9.49 -7.47 3.74
N SER A 82 -9.43 -6.18 3.42
CA SER A 82 -10.28 -5.16 4.06
C SER A 82 -11.47 -4.81 3.18
N LEU A 83 -12.69 -4.80 3.74
CA LEU A 83 -13.92 -4.89 2.97
C LEU A 83 -14.91 -3.75 3.31
N PRO A 84 -14.59 -2.48 2.97
CA PRO A 84 -15.59 -1.41 3.01
C PRO A 84 -16.86 -1.82 2.23
N PRO A 85 -18.05 -1.82 2.86
CA PRO A 85 -19.24 -2.43 2.24
C PRO A 85 -19.63 -1.87 0.87
N TYR A 86 -19.33 -0.60 0.60
CA TYR A 86 -19.62 0.05 -0.67
C TYR A 86 -18.74 -0.43 -1.84
N LEU A 87 -17.68 -1.20 -1.58
CA LEU A 87 -16.81 -1.78 -2.62
C LEU A 87 -17.29 -3.17 -3.09
N GLY A 88 -18.35 -3.71 -2.49
CA GLY A 88 -19.08 -4.89 -3.00
C GLY A 88 -18.56 -6.26 -2.54
N GLU A 89 -17.32 -6.37 -2.07
CA GLU A 89 -16.83 -7.61 -1.45
C GLU A 89 -17.30 -7.74 0.02
N THR A 90 -17.46 -8.97 0.49
CA THR A 90 -17.91 -9.31 1.85
C THR A 90 -17.02 -10.41 2.42
N GLN A 91 -17.01 -10.59 3.75
CA GLN A 91 -16.26 -11.70 4.36
C GLN A 91 -16.68 -13.06 3.75
N ALA A 92 -17.98 -13.22 3.45
CA ALA A 92 -18.49 -14.42 2.80
C ALA A 92 -17.92 -14.60 1.38
N SER A 93 -17.92 -13.56 0.54
CA SER A 93 -17.36 -13.67 -0.82
C SER A 93 -15.86 -13.97 -0.81
N VAL A 94 -15.11 -13.34 0.10
CA VAL A 94 -13.68 -13.59 0.28
C VAL A 94 -13.43 -15.02 0.75
N ILE A 95 -14.18 -15.53 1.74
CA ILE A 95 -14.03 -16.90 2.21
C ILE A 95 -14.34 -17.91 1.10
N GLU A 96 -15.39 -17.68 0.30
CA GLU A 96 -15.71 -18.53 -0.86
C GLU A 96 -14.63 -18.47 -1.95
N PHE A 97 -13.96 -17.34 -2.12
CA PHE A 97 -12.79 -17.24 -3.00
C PHE A 97 -11.61 -18.03 -2.44
N LEU A 98 -11.24 -17.82 -1.17
CA LEU A 98 -10.08 -18.48 -0.52
C LEU A 98 -10.20 -20.00 -0.50
N LYS A 99 -11.42 -20.55 -0.41
CA LYS A 99 -11.68 -22.00 -0.54
C LYS A 99 -11.27 -22.59 -1.90
N LYS A 100 -11.21 -21.77 -2.95
CA LYS A 100 -10.82 -22.19 -4.31
C LYS A 100 -9.31 -22.13 -4.54
N VAL A 101 -8.57 -21.49 -3.65
CA VAL A 101 -7.13 -21.32 -3.76
C VAL A 101 -6.44 -22.61 -3.32
N ASP A 102 -5.91 -23.37 -4.28
CA ASP A 102 -5.11 -24.57 -4.04
C ASP A 102 -3.62 -24.28 -4.31
N LEU A 103 -2.86 -24.09 -3.23
CA LEU A 103 -1.43 -23.83 -3.31
C LEU A 103 -0.58 -25.12 -3.35
N SER A 104 -1.20 -26.30 -3.41
CA SER A 104 -0.47 -27.58 -3.36
C SER A 104 0.34 -27.88 -4.62
N ALA A 105 0.00 -27.24 -5.74
CA ALA A 105 0.75 -27.31 -7.00
C ALA A 105 2.04 -26.47 -6.99
N PHE A 106 2.21 -25.60 -5.98
CA PHE A 106 3.33 -24.66 -5.89
C PHE A 106 4.25 -25.07 -4.73
N PRO A 107 5.31 -25.86 -4.98
CA PRO A 107 6.20 -26.34 -3.93
C PRO A 107 7.16 -25.26 -3.41
N ASP A 108 7.33 -24.17 -4.16
CA ASP A 108 8.25 -23.08 -3.83
C ASP A 108 7.47 -21.76 -3.62
N PRO A 109 7.33 -21.28 -2.36
CA PRO A 109 6.62 -20.04 -2.07
C PRO A 109 7.35 -18.78 -2.56
N VAL A 110 8.61 -18.88 -3.02
CA VAL A 110 9.33 -17.71 -3.57
C VAL A 110 9.01 -17.44 -5.05
N CYS A 111 8.30 -18.35 -5.72
CA CYS A 111 7.74 -18.16 -7.07
C CYS A 111 6.46 -17.30 -7.03
N VAL A 112 6.55 -16.12 -6.42
CA VAL A 112 5.39 -15.26 -6.12
C VAL A 112 4.58 -14.93 -7.38
N ASP A 113 5.23 -14.52 -8.47
CA ASP A 113 4.55 -14.12 -9.71
C ASP A 113 3.71 -15.25 -10.32
N GLU A 114 4.25 -16.47 -10.36
CA GLU A 114 3.56 -17.66 -10.90
C GLU A 114 2.33 -18.02 -10.04
N ILE A 115 2.48 -17.95 -8.71
CA ILE A 115 1.38 -18.22 -7.79
C ILE A 115 0.28 -17.15 -7.95
N LEU A 116 0.67 -15.87 -8.10
CA LEU A 116 -0.28 -14.78 -8.24
C LEU A 116 -1.00 -14.77 -9.58
N GLU A 117 -0.34 -15.18 -10.67
CA GLU A 117 -1.01 -15.39 -11.96
C GLU A 117 -2.11 -16.48 -11.85
N TYR A 118 -1.80 -17.58 -11.17
CA TYR A 118 -2.81 -18.61 -10.86
C TYR A 118 -3.97 -18.06 -10.01
N VAL A 119 -3.67 -17.36 -8.91
CA VAL A 119 -4.67 -16.80 -8.00
C VAL A 119 -5.56 -15.79 -8.71
N ASP A 120 -4.99 -14.94 -9.56
CA ASP A 120 -5.75 -13.97 -10.35
C ASP A 120 -6.71 -14.65 -11.33
N GLY A 121 -6.26 -15.74 -11.96
CA GLY A 121 -7.04 -16.55 -12.90
C GLY A 121 -8.25 -17.28 -12.30
N ILE A 122 -8.40 -17.36 -10.97
CA ILE A 122 -9.53 -18.03 -10.31
C ILE A 122 -10.86 -17.29 -10.55
N SER A 123 -10.84 -15.95 -10.62
CA SER A 123 -12.05 -15.15 -10.84
C SER A 123 -11.72 -13.74 -11.32
N VAL A 124 -12.59 -13.09 -12.07
CA VAL A 124 -12.36 -11.71 -12.58
C VAL A 124 -12.20 -10.67 -11.45
N ASN A 125 -13.02 -10.72 -10.40
CA ASN A 125 -13.00 -9.77 -9.28
C ASN A 125 -12.32 -10.38 -8.04
N ASN A 126 -12.84 -10.10 -6.83
CA ASN A 126 -12.27 -10.53 -5.54
C ASN A 126 -10.87 -9.96 -5.31
N THR A 127 -10.66 -8.69 -5.66
CA THR A 127 -9.35 -8.05 -5.57
C THR A 127 -8.87 -7.96 -4.13
N ALA A 128 -9.76 -7.75 -3.16
CA ALA A 128 -9.40 -7.80 -1.74
C ALA A 128 -9.01 -9.21 -1.29
N ALA A 129 -9.74 -10.24 -1.73
CA ALA A 129 -9.37 -11.63 -1.45
C ALA A 129 -8.01 -12.01 -2.05
N LYS A 130 -7.76 -11.65 -3.32
CA LYS A 130 -6.48 -11.86 -4.01
C LYS A 130 -5.34 -11.13 -3.30
N ALA A 131 -5.55 -9.86 -2.93
CA ALA A 131 -4.58 -9.07 -2.18
C ALA A 131 -4.21 -9.73 -0.84
N SER A 132 -5.16 -10.36 -0.15
CA SER A 132 -4.85 -11.06 1.11
C SER A 132 -3.92 -12.27 0.92
N VAL A 133 -3.99 -12.94 -0.23
CA VAL A 133 -3.07 -14.05 -0.57
C VAL A 133 -1.71 -13.49 -0.98
N ASP A 134 -1.70 -12.43 -1.80
CA ASP A 134 -0.51 -11.68 -2.19
C ASP A 134 0.30 -11.21 -0.99
N ILE A 135 -0.31 -10.48 -0.06
CA ILE A 135 0.38 -9.92 1.09
C ILE A 135 0.98 -11.05 1.95
N ALA A 136 0.23 -12.15 2.13
CA ALA A 136 0.73 -13.32 2.88
C ALA A 136 1.90 -14.02 2.18
N LEU A 137 1.88 -14.13 0.85
CA LEU A 137 2.99 -14.67 0.06
C LEU A 137 4.22 -13.77 0.14
N HIS A 138 4.03 -12.46 -0.01
CA HIS A 138 5.12 -11.49 0.11
C HIS A 138 5.74 -11.56 1.51
N ASP A 139 4.96 -11.54 2.59
CA ASP A 139 5.47 -11.66 3.95
C ASP A 139 6.25 -12.97 4.16
N LEU A 140 5.71 -14.10 3.68
CA LEU A 140 6.38 -15.41 3.75
C LEU A 140 7.70 -15.43 2.95
N ALA A 141 7.69 -14.99 1.69
CA ALA A 141 8.86 -14.96 0.83
C ALA A 141 9.96 -14.04 1.37
N GLY A 142 9.58 -12.87 1.92
CA GLY A 142 10.51 -11.97 2.61
C GLY A 142 11.16 -12.61 3.83
N LYS A 143 10.39 -13.36 4.64
CA LYS A 143 10.90 -14.13 5.79
C LYS A 143 11.84 -15.26 5.37
N ILE A 144 11.52 -15.99 4.31
CA ILE A 144 12.38 -17.05 3.74
C ILE A 144 13.71 -16.45 3.27
N ALA A 145 13.65 -15.31 2.56
CA ALA A 145 14.83 -14.63 2.04
C ALA A 145 15.60 -13.83 3.11
N GLY A 146 15.03 -13.63 4.31
CA GLY A 146 15.63 -12.81 5.36
C GLY A 146 15.73 -11.33 5.00
N VAL A 147 14.85 -10.81 4.13
CA VAL A 147 14.88 -9.43 3.63
C VAL A 147 13.50 -8.77 3.66
N THR A 148 13.47 -7.49 4.01
CA THR A 148 12.27 -6.65 3.94
C THR A 148 12.01 -6.18 2.51
N TRP A 149 10.74 -6.05 2.09
CA TRP A 149 10.38 -5.68 0.72
C TRP A 149 10.95 -4.34 0.24
N TYR A 150 10.94 -3.30 1.07
CA TYR A 150 11.54 -2.01 0.67
C TYR A 150 13.03 -2.16 0.29
N LYS A 151 13.79 -3.00 1.02
CA LYS A 151 15.20 -3.31 0.68
C LYS A 151 15.30 -4.11 -0.61
N ARG A 152 14.40 -5.07 -0.82
CA ARG A 152 14.36 -5.88 -2.03
C ARG A 152 14.06 -5.03 -3.28
N TYR A 153 13.24 -3.99 -3.12
CA TYR A 153 12.97 -3.00 -4.16
C TYR A 153 14.03 -1.89 -4.27
N GLY A 154 15.09 -1.92 -3.46
CA GLY A 154 16.16 -0.92 -3.50
C GLY A 154 15.74 0.46 -2.98
N LEU A 155 14.69 0.54 -2.16
CA LEU A 155 14.17 1.78 -1.58
C LEU A 155 14.87 2.13 -0.27
N ASP A 156 14.97 3.42 0.04
CA ASP A 156 15.44 3.91 1.33
C ASP A 156 14.26 4.08 2.31
N ARG A 157 14.38 3.50 3.50
CA ARG A 157 13.38 3.66 4.57
C ARG A 157 13.30 5.09 5.13
N MET A 158 14.30 5.92 4.85
CA MET A 158 14.32 7.32 5.24
C MET A 158 13.58 8.23 4.25
N ASP A 159 13.34 7.73 3.04
CA ASP A 159 12.61 8.44 1.97
C ASP A 159 11.13 8.00 1.92
N VAL A 160 10.50 7.98 3.10
CA VAL A 160 9.06 7.67 3.23
C VAL A 160 8.30 9.00 3.31
N PRO A 161 7.29 9.22 2.45
CA PRO A 161 6.53 10.47 2.48
C PRO A 161 5.69 10.59 3.76
N ASP A 162 5.36 11.83 4.12
CA ASP A 162 4.41 12.08 5.19
C ASP A 162 3.03 11.52 4.83
N THR A 163 2.48 10.71 5.73
CA THR A 163 1.11 10.24 5.60
C THR A 163 0.12 11.31 6.05
N THR A 164 -1.04 11.36 5.40
CA THR A 164 -2.16 12.23 5.80
C THR A 164 -2.99 11.61 6.92
N PHE A 165 -3.53 12.45 7.81
CA PHE A 165 -4.63 12.06 8.70
C PHE A 165 -5.98 12.55 8.17
N THR A 166 -6.96 11.66 8.10
CA THR A 166 -8.25 11.96 7.46
C THR A 166 -9.24 12.64 8.41
N ILE A 167 -9.69 13.82 8.02
CA ILE A 167 -10.83 14.54 8.61
C ILE A 167 -12.06 14.24 7.74
N GLY A 168 -12.95 13.38 8.26
CA GLY A 168 -14.21 13.04 7.62
C GLY A 168 -15.27 14.14 7.76
N ILE A 169 -16.28 14.12 6.89
CA ILE A 169 -17.40 15.07 6.90
C ILE A 169 -18.19 14.93 8.20
N ASP A 170 -18.33 16.03 8.96
CA ASP A 170 -19.04 16.07 10.24
C ASP A 170 -19.45 17.51 10.61
N THR A 171 -20.01 17.68 11.81
CA THR A 171 -20.25 18.97 12.45
C THR A 171 -18.95 19.73 12.70
N ASP A 172 -19.03 21.06 12.69
CA ASP A 172 -17.90 21.95 12.94
C ASP A 172 -17.11 21.63 14.22
N ASP A 173 -17.79 21.28 15.31
CA ASP A 173 -17.14 20.95 16.58
C ASP A 173 -16.31 19.67 16.47
N VAL A 174 -16.88 18.62 15.87
CA VAL A 174 -16.19 17.34 15.65
C VAL A 174 -15.04 17.50 14.66
N VAL A 175 -15.20 18.31 13.62
CA VAL A 175 -14.13 18.62 12.65
C VAL A 175 -12.96 19.30 13.36
N ARG A 176 -13.23 20.32 14.18
CA ARG A 176 -12.19 21.02 14.95
C ARG A 176 -11.54 20.10 15.99
N GLU A 177 -12.30 19.26 16.66
CA GLU A 177 -11.77 18.26 17.61
C GLU A 177 -10.80 17.29 16.93
N LYS A 178 -11.23 16.59 15.88
CA LYS A 178 -10.40 15.65 15.09
C LYS A 178 -9.16 16.33 14.52
N THR A 179 -9.28 17.60 14.09
CA THR A 179 -8.13 18.39 13.61
C THR A 179 -7.09 18.57 14.71
N ARG A 180 -7.51 18.92 15.94
CA ARG A 180 -6.59 19.07 17.08
C ARG A 180 -5.90 17.75 17.46
N GLU A 181 -6.57 16.61 17.32
CA GLU A 181 -5.96 15.29 17.57
C GLU A 181 -4.81 14.95 16.61
N ALA A 182 -4.86 15.51 15.39
CA ALA A 182 -3.86 15.29 14.36
C ALA A 182 -2.66 16.26 14.48
N MET A 183 -2.89 17.45 15.03
CA MET A 183 -1.85 18.48 15.17
C MET A 183 -0.67 17.97 16.02
N GLY A 184 0.54 18.24 15.55
CA GLY A 184 1.78 17.79 16.20
C GLY A 184 2.13 16.32 15.96
N ARG A 185 1.29 15.56 15.25
CA ARG A 185 1.54 14.16 14.88
C ARG A 185 1.61 13.92 13.38
N PHE A 186 1.02 14.83 12.59
CA PHE A 186 0.97 14.77 11.14
C PHE A 186 1.39 16.10 10.54
N ASN A 187 2.04 16.05 9.38
CA ASN A 187 2.52 17.22 8.64
C ASN A 187 1.55 17.67 7.54
N ILE A 188 0.55 16.85 7.21
CA ILE A 188 -0.48 17.10 6.21
C ILE A 188 -1.79 16.41 6.63
N LEU A 189 -2.94 17.00 6.32
CA LEU A 189 -4.26 16.41 6.62
C LEU A 189 -5.00 16.09 5.32
N LYS A 190 -5.75 14.98 5.30
CA LYS A 190 -6.67 14.64 4.20
C LYS A 190 -8.07 15.08 4.60
N VAL A 191 -8.78 15.81 3.74
CA VAL A 191 -10.15 16.27 4.00
C VAL A 191 -11.09 15.62 2.99
N LYS A 192 -12.12 14.95 3.50
CA LYS A 192 -13.21 14.44 2.67
C LYS A 192 -14.15 15.58 2.30
N VAL A 193 -14.32 15.81 1.01
CA VAL A 193 -15.16 16.85 0.39
C VAL A 193 -16.04 16.20 -0.68
N GLY A 194 -16.64 16.98 -1.58
CA GLY A 194 -17.50 16.47 -2.66
C GLY A 194 -18.99 16.77 -2.46
N GLY A 195 -19.32 17.76 -1.64
CA GLY A 195 -20.69 18.15 -1.33
C GLY A 195 -20.88 19.67 -1.16
N PRO A 196 -22.09 20.11 -0.77
CA PRO A 196 -22.38 21.54 -0.59
C PRO A 196 -21.59 22.18 0.56
N ASP A 197 -21.08 21.39 1.49
CA ASP A 197 -20.39 21.84 2.70
C ASP A 197 -18.87 21.98 2.55
N ASP A 198 -18.32 21.80 1.35
CA ASP A 198 -16.87 21.74 1.13
C ASP A 198 -16.13 22.98 1.68
N LYS A 199 -16.66 24.18 1.41
CA LYS A 199 -16.07 25.43 1.91
C LYS A 199 -16.13 25.51 3.44
N ARG A 200 -17.25 25.12 4.04
CA ARG A 200 -17.43 25.07 5.51
C ARG A 200 -16.39 24.14 6.13
N MET A 201 -16.20 22.94 5.58
CA MET A 201 -15.23 21.96 6.07
C MET A 201 -13.81 22.53 6.08
N ILE A 202 -13.39 23.14 4.96
CA ILE A 202 -12.07 23.76 4.85
C ILE A 202 -11.92 24.92 5.84
N GLU A 203 -12.91 25.79 5.95
CA GLU A 203 -12.89 26.94 6.89
C GLU A 203 -12.85 26.50 8.35
N ALA A 204 -13.60 25.45 8.72
CA ALA A 204 -13.59 24.89 10.07
C ALA A 204 -12.21 24.35 10.44
N ILE A 205 -11.54 23.62 9.53
CA ILE A 205 -10.17 23.12 9.75
C ILE A 205 -9.18 24.30 9.83
N ARG A 206 -9.32 25.29 8.93
CA ARG A 206 -8.46 26.48 8.89
C ARG A 206 -8.59 27.39 10.10
N SER A 207 -9.71 27.35 10.80
CA SER A 207 -9.87 28.05 12.08
C SER A 207 -8.95 27.51 13.19
N VAL A 208 -8.33 26.35 12.98
CA VAL A 208 -7.52 25.64 13.99
C VAL A 208 -6.09 25.38 13.54
N THR A 209 -5.81 25.24 12.24
CA THR A 209 -4.48 24.89 11.74
C THR A 209 -4.20 25.42 10.33
N ASP A 210 -2.92 25.72 10.08
CA ASP A 210 -2.37 26.10 8.77
C ASP A 210 -1.64 24.96 8.05
N LEU A 211 -1.70 23.72 8.58
CA LEU A 211 -1.09 22.56 7.92
C LEU A 211 -1.60 22.41 6.46
N PRO A 212 -0.75 21.98 5.51
CA PRO A 212 -1.19 21.64 4.16
C PRO A 212 -2.36 20.65 4.17
N LEU A 213 -3.26 20.78 3.20
CA LEU A 213 -4.40 19.86 3.03
C LEU A 213 -4.31 19.14 1.70
N ALA A 214 -4.54 17.83 1.72
CA ALA A 214 -4.99 17.08 0.55
C ALA A 214 -6.52 16.95 0.64
N VAL A 215 -7.23 17.13 -0.47
CA VAL A 215 -8.69 16.96 -0.50
C VAL A 215 -9.06 15.80 -1.39
N ASP A 216 -10.12 15.10 -1.02
CA ASP A 216 -10.65 13.98 -1.78
C ASP A 216 -12.16 14.16 -1.90
N ALA A 217 -12.62 14.40 -3.13
CA ALA A 217 -14.01 14.67 -3.43
C ALA A 217 -14.83 13.39 -3.62
N ASN A 218 -14.18 12.21 -3.69
CA ASN A 218 -14.81 10.92 -3.94
C ASN A 218 -15.93 11.00 -4.99
N GLN A 219 -15.59 11.52 -6.17
CA GLN A 219 -16.50 11.65 -7.32
C GLN A 219 -17.66 12.65 -7.14
N GLY A 220 -17.61 13.50 -6.10
CA GLY A 220 -18.71 14.36 -5.69
C GLY A 220 -18.98 15.55 -6.62
N TRP A 221 -17.97 16.08 -7.31
CA TRP A 221 -18.14 17.24 -8.19
C TRP A 221 -18.58 16.81 -9.59
N LYS A 222 -19.82 17.18 -9.96
CA LYS A 222 -20.44 16.77 -11.23
C LYS A 222 -20.31 17.80 -12.35
N ASP A 223 -20.09 19.06 -11.99
CA ASP A 223 -19.91 20.15 -12.95
C ASP A 223 -18.44 20.55 -12.99
N ARG A 224 -17.82 20.46 -14.18
CA ARG A 224 -16.38 20.70 -14.37
C ARG A 224 -16.00 22.14 -14.02
N GLN A 225 -16.82 23.12 -14.40
CA GLN A 225 -16.51 24.53 -14.19
C GLN A 225 -16.55 24.88 -12.69
N ALA A 226 -17.60 24.43 -11.99
CA ALA A 226 -17.72 24.57 -10.55
C ALA A 226 -16.59 23.84 -9.80
N ALA A 227 -16.19 22.64 -10.27
CA ALA A 227 -15.04 21.92 -9.73
C ALA A 227 -13.75 22.73 -9.87
N LEU A 228 -13.48 23.28 -11.06
CA LEU A 228 -12.28 24.09 -11.31
C LEU A 228 -12.25 25.33 -10.40
N GLU A 229 -13.36 26.05 -10.29
CA GLU A 229 -13.49 27.20 -9.39
C GLU A 229 -13.27 26.83 -7.92
N MET A 230 -13.77 25.66 -7.50
CA MET A 230 -13.53 25.13 -6.16
C MET A 230 -12.04 24.84 -5.93
N ILE A 231 -11.36 24.23 -6.91
CA ILE A 231 -9.92 23.92 -6.81
C ILE A 231 -9.09 25.20 -6.68
N HIS A 232 -9.39 26.24 -7.47
CA HIS A 232 -8.73 27.54 -7.31
C HIS A 232 -8.92 28.13 -5.92
N TRP A 233 -10.16 28.12 -5.42
CA TRP A 233 -10.45 28.59 -4.06
C TRP A 233 -9.72 27.76 -3.00
N MET A 234 -9.68 26.44 -3.15
CA MET A 234 -9.02 25.52 -2.23
C MET A 234 -7.50 25.71 -2.19
N ARG A 235 -6.86 25.97 -3.34
CA ARG A 235 -5.45 26.34 -3.41
C ARG A 235 -5.15 27.57 -2.54
N ASP A 236 -5.98 28.61 -2.63
CA ASP A 236 -5.82 29.83 -1.83
C ASP A 236 -6.05 29.58 -0.32
N LYS A 237 -6.65 28.44 0.03
CA LYS A 237 -6.80 27.94 1.40
C LYS A 237 -5.72 26.92 1.78
N GLY A 238 -4.63 26.81 1.04
CA GLY A 238 -3.50 25.93 1.37
C GLY A 238 -3.79 24.44 1.13
N VAL A 239 -4.73 24.12 0.24
CA VAL A 239 -4.82 22.76 -0.34
C VAL A 239 -3.69 22.59 -1.35
N VAL A 240 -3.06 21.42 -1.34
CA VAL A 240 -1.88 21.11 -2.16
C VAL A 240 -2.11 19.96 -3.14
N MET A 241 -3.22 19.23 -3.02
CA MET A 241 -3.53 18.07 -3.85
C MET A 241 -5.04 17.79 -3.84
N VAL A 242 -5.57 17.36 -4.98
CA VAL A 242 -6.98 16.99 -5.18
C VAL A 242 -7.06 15.54 -5.67
N GLU A 243 -7.89 14.72 -5.04
CA GLU A 243 -8.11 13.31 -5.36
C GLU A 243 -9.56 13.09 -5.83
N GLN A 244 -9.70 12.31 -6.91
CA GLN A 244 -10.94 11.95 -7.58
C GLN A 244 -12.04 13.04 -7.55
N PRO A 245 -11.83 14.18 -8.26
CA PRO A 245 -12.76 15.31 -8.22
C PRO A 245 -14.16 14.94 -8.74
N MET A 246 -14.22 14.20 -9.85
CA MET A 246 -15.44 13.94 -10.63
C MET A 246 -15.72 12.43 -10.78
N PRO A 247 -16.94 12.03 -11.21
CA PRO A 247 -17.28 10.62 -11.45
C PRO A 247 -16.29 9.89 -12.34
N LYS A 248 -15.94 8.67 -11.96
CA LYS A 248 -14.94 7.84 -12.67
C LYS A 248 -15.21 7.64 -14.16
N SER A 249 -16.49 7.65 -14.54
CA SER A 249 -16.95 7.49 -15.91
C SER A 249 -16.72 8.73 -16.78
N ASP A 250 -16.39 9.88 -16.20
CA ASP A 250 -16.25 11.16 -16.90
C ASP A 250 -14.78 11.55 -17.09
N LEU A 251 -14.01 10.63 -17.68
CA LEU A 251 -12.57 10.79 -17.90
C LEU A 251 -12.24 12.01 -18.76
N ASP A 252 -13.11 12.36 -19.73
CA ASP A 252 -12.90 13.51 -20.60
C ASP A 252 -12.93 14.83 -19.81
N ASN A 253 -13.89 15.00 -18.89
CA ASN A 253 -13.92 16.20 -18.05
C ASN A 253 -12.82 16.16 -16.98
N ILE A 254 -12.47 15.00 -16.42
CA ILE A 254 -11.35 14.88 -15.47
C ILE A 254 -10.03 15.29 -16.16
N SER A 255 -9.81 14.85 -17.39
CA SER A 255 -8.62 15.21 -18.17
C SER A 255 -8.52 16.72 -18.37
N ARG A 256 -9.58 17.35 -18.89
CA ARG A 256 -9.63 18.82 -19.09
C ARG A 256 -9.50 19.60 -17.78
N LEU A 257 -10.17 19.14 -16.72
CA LEU A 257 -10.04 19.72 -15.39
C LEU A 257 -8.58 19.68 -14.92
N THR A 258 -7.89 18.56 -15.15
CA THR A 258 -6.49 18.37 -14.76
C THR A 258 -5.55 19.30 -15.54
N GLU A 259 -5.79 19.51 -16.83
CA GLU A 259 -5.02 20.46 -17.66
C GLU A 259 -5.13 21.92 -17.17
N GLU A 260 -6.30 22.31 -16.67
CA GLU A 260 -6.60 23.66 -16.21
C GLU A 260 -6.34 23.86 -14.69
N SER A 261 -6.24 22.76 -13.94
CA SER A 261 -6.15 22.79 -12.48
C SER A 261 -4.83 23.42 -11.99
N PRO A 262 -4.88 24.32 -11.00
CA PRO A 262 -3.67 24.85 -10.38
C PRO A 262 -3.05 23.90 -9.33
N LEU A 263 -3.68 22.75 -9.07
CA LEU A 263 -3.24 21.73 -8.13
C LEU A 263 -3.11 20.37 -8.84
N PRO A 264 -2.19 19.49 -8.40
CA PRO A 264 -2.12 18.13 -8.94
C PRO A 264 -3.41 17.36 -8.63
N VAL A 265 -3.93 16.68 -9.65
CA VAL A 265 -5.13 15.84 -9.58
C VAL A 265 -4.71 14.37 -9.64
N PHE A 266 -5.19 13.57 -8.68
CA PHE A 266 -4.94 12.12 -8.61
C PHE A 266 -6.22 11.34 -8.83
N ALA A 267 -6.11 10.20 -9.51
CA ALA A 267 -7.19 9.22 -9.67
C ALA A 267 -7.22 8.25 -8.48
N ASP A 268 -8.43 7.86 -8.06
CA ASP A 268 -8.69 6.75 -7.13
C ASP A 268 -9.70 5.78 -7.77
N GLU A 269 -10.98 6.15 -7.87
CA GLU A 269 -12.01 5.25 -8.42
C GLU A 269 -12.03 5.13 -9.96
N SER A 270 -11.29 5.99 -10.68
CA SER A 270 -11.21 6.08 -12.15
C SER A 270 -10.59 4.89 -12.86
#